data_AF-A0A9X2C4G1-F1
#
_entry.id   AF-A0A9X2C4G1-F1
#
_cell.length_a   1.000
_cell.length_b   1.000
_cell.length_c   1.000
_cell.angle_alpha   90.00
_cell.angle_beta   90.00
_cell.angle_gamma   90.00
#
_symmetry.space_group_name_H-M   'P 1'
#
loop_
_entity.id
_entity.type
_entity.pdbx_description
1 polymer ?
#
loop_
_entity_poly.entity_id
_entity_poly.type
_entity_poly.pdbx_seq_one_letter_code
_entity_poly.pdbx_strand_id
1 'polypeptide(L)'
;MTREPEVRELAQLLRLRTLRAAAAARDCVRCAREVDDAEAALARRDARIAHWQAERAELARFIVGEGARELARFVPSTMARRAHLVEQHERDLDARLDDQRALDQARANLAAAQARRARERAREDETRQMLRQAASSAVLRHEMVDAAEPAIRVGRVAWS
;
A
#
# COMPACT_ATOMS: atom_id res chain seq x y z
N MET A 1 19.27 15.13 -40.17
CA MET A 1 19.52 13.98 -39.26
C MET A 1 18.21 13.62 -38.57
N THR A 2 17.74 12.39 -38.75
CA THR A 2 16.43 11.91 -38.30
C THR A 2 16.44 11.68 -36.77
N ARG A 3 15.54 12.35 -36.03
CA ARG A 3 15.28 12.10 -34.58
C ARG A 3 14.42 10.86 -34.32
N GLU A 4 14.22 10.06 -35.37
CA GLU A 4 13.48 8.80 -35.31
C GLU A 4 13.98 7.80 -34.24
N PRO A 5 15.30 7.66 -33.97
CA PRO A 5 15.75 6.82 -32.86
C PRO A 5 15.36 7.39 -31.49
N GLU A 6 15.46 8.70 -31.26
CA GLU A 6 15.11 9.34 -29.98
C GLU A 6 13.62 9.14 -29.62
N VAL A 7 12.72 9.27 -30.60
CA VAL A 7 11.28 9.05 -30.38
C VAL A 7 10.98 7.57 -30.08
N ARG A 8 11.65 6.64 -30.77
CA ARG A 8 11.50 5.20 -30.52
C ARG A 8 11.99 4.83 -29.12
N GLU A 9 13.14 5.34 -28.70
CA GLU A 9 13.71 5.12 -27.37
C GLU A 9 12.79 5.66 -26.26
N LEU A 10 12.27 6.89 -26.43
CA LEU A 10 11.32 7.47 -25.48
C LEU A 10 10.01 6.67 -25.41
N ALA A 11 9.53 6.13 -26.53
CA ALA A 11 8.34 5.28 -26.55
C ALA A 11 8.57 3.94 -25.83
N GLN A 12 9.75 3.35 -25.97
CA GLN A 12 10.15 2.15 -25.22
C GLN A 12 10.28 2.44 -23.72
N LEU A 13 10.90 3.56 -23.36
CA LEU A 13 11.00 4.01 -21.98
C LEU A 13 9.61 4.22 -21.37
N LEU A 14 8.68 4.84 -22.09
CA LEU A 14 7.30 5.03 -21.64
C LEU A 14 6.63 3.68 -21.34
N ARG A 15 6.74 2.70 -22.23
CA ARG A 15 6.18 1.35 -22.00
C ARG A 15 6.72 0.73 -20.71
N LEU A 16 8.03 0.83 -20.47
CA LEU A 16 8.66 0.34 -19.24
C LEU A 16 8.13 1.09 -18.00
N ARG A 17 7.97 2.41 -18.07
CA ARG A 17 7.45 3.24 -16.98
C ARG A 17 5.99 2.91 -16.65
N THR A 18 5.14 2.75 -17.66
CA THR A 18 3.74 2.33 -17.46
C THR A 18 3.66 0.97 -16.77
N LEU A 19 4.50 0.00 -17.15
CA LEU A 19 4.56 -1.30 -16.47
C LEU A 19 5.00 -1.17 -14.99
N ARG A 20 5.98 -0.31 -14.70
CA ARG A 20 6.43 -0.03 -13.32
C ARG A 20 5.35 0.67 -12.49
N ALA A 21 4.64 1.64 -13.06
CA ALA A 21 3.54 2.32 -12.40
C ALA A 21 2.37 1.36 -12.11
N ALA A 22 2.04 0.45 -13.04
CA ALA A 22 1.05 -0.60 -12.83
C ALA A 22 1.49 -1.61 -11.74
N ALA A 23 2.76 -1.99 -11.72
CA ALA A 23 3.32 -2.83 -10.65
C ALA A 23 3.22 -2.13 -9.28
N ALA A 24 3.61 -0.86 -9.18
CA ALA A 24 3.51 -0.08 -7.95
C ALA A 24 2.06 0.13 -7.48
N ALA A 25 1.11 0.25 -8.42
CA ALA A 25 -0.31 0.31 -8.08
C ALA A 25 -0.82 -1.02 -7.48
N ARG A 26 -0.42 -2.16 -8.04
CA ARG A 26 -0.73 -3.49 -7.48
C ARG A 26 -0.10 -3.70 -6.10
N ASP A 27 1.13 -3.22 -5.91
CA ASP A 27 1.85 -3.23 -4.63
C ASP A 27 1.06 -2.48 -3.55
N CYS A 28 0.54 -1.29 -3.86
CA CYS A 28 -0.32 -0.53 -2.94
C CYS A 28 -1.59 -1.30 -2.56
N VAL A 29 -2.23 -1.97 -3.53
CA VAL A 29 -3.44 -2.79 -3.26
C VAL A 29 -3.11 -3.97 -2.34
N ARG A 30 -1.96 -4.62 -2.54
CA ARG A 30 -1.51 -5.70 -1.66
C ARG A 30 -1.27 -5.19 -0.25
N CYS A 31 -0.51 -4.11 -0.07
CA CYS A 31 -0.24 -3.55 1.25
C CYS A 31 -1.49 -3.02 1.95
N ALA A 32 -2.49 -2.53 1.21
CA ALA A 32 -3.78 -2.15 1.80
C ALA A 32 -4.50 -3.37 2.41
N ARG A 33 -4.51 -4.50 1.70
CA ARG A 33 -5.07 -5.75 2.23
C ARG A 33 -4.30 -6.26 3.46
N GLU A 34 -2.97 -6.13 3.45
CA GLU A 34 -2.15 -6.48 4.63
C GLU A 34 -2.52 -5.64 5.86
N VAL A 35 -2.88 -4.36 5.68
CA VAL A 35 -3.40 -3.51 6.76
C VAL A 35 -4.77 -4.02 7.21
N ASP A 36 -5.70 -4.27 6.30
CA ASP A 36 -7.04 -4.77 6.64
C ASP A 36 -6.97 -6.11 7.41
N ASP A 37 -6.08 -7.02 6.98
CA ASP A 37 -5.85 -8.31 7.63
C ASP A 37 -5.28 -8.15 9.05
N ALA A 38 -4.35 -7.20 9.24
CA ALA A 38 -3.77 -6.89 10.54
C ALA A 38 -4.80 -6.23 11.49
N GLU A 39 -5.64 -5.32 10.99
CA GLU A 39 -6.74 -4.74 11.77
C GLU A 39 -7.75 -5.81 12.18
N ALA A 40 -8.10 -6.73 11.28
CA ALA A 40 -8.98 -7.84 11.60
C ALA A 40 -8.37 -8.81 12.62
N ALA A 41 -7.06 -9.05 12.57
CA ALA A 41 -6.35 -9.86 13.55
C ALA A 41 -6.39 -9.22 14.95
N LEU A 42 -6.11 -7.92 15.03
CA LEU A 42 -6.16 -7.16 16.27
C LEU A 42 -7.58 -7.15 16.85
N ALA A 43 -8.61 -6.92 16.04
CA ALA A 43 -10.00 -6.96 16.48
C ALA A 43 -10.40 -8.34 17.04
N ARG A 44 -9.97 -9.44 16.40
CA ARG A 44 -10.18 -10.80 16.92
C ARG A 44 -9.46 -11.01 18.25
N ARG A 45 -8.26 -10.45 18.43
CA ARG A 45 -7.52 -10.50 19.70
C ARG A 45 -8.25 -9.74 20.80
N ASP A 46 -8.69 -8.52 20.53
CA ASP A 46 -9.43 -7.68 21.48
C ASP A 46 -10.72 -8.37 21.94
N ALA A 47 -11.43 -9.03 21.02
CA ALA A 47 -12.62 -9.82 21.36
C ALA A 47 -12.30 -10.99 22.31
N ARG A 48 -11.18 -11.70 22.12
CA ARG A 48 -10.74 -12.77 23.05
C ARG A 48 -10.37 -12.21 24.43
N ILE A 49 -9.66 -11.10 24.47
CA ILE A 49 -9.30 -10.42 25.73
C ILE A 49 -10.57 -10.06 26.50
N ALA A 50 -11.56 -9.47 25.83
CA ALA A 50 -12.86 -9.14 26.43
C ALA A 50 -13.59 -10.39 26.94
N HIS A 51 -13.57 -11.49 26.18
CA HIS A 51 -14.14 -12.78 26.62
C HIS A 51 -13.48 -13.28 27.91
N TRP A 52 -12.14 -13.28 28.00
CA TRP A 52 -11.45 -13.70 29.23
C TRP A 52 -11.72 -12.77 30.41
N GLN A 53 -11.86 -11.46 30.18
CA GLN A 53 -12.25 -10.52 31.23
C GLN A 53 -13.66 -10.81 31.76
N ALA A 54 -14.61 -11.14 30.88
CA ALA A 54 -15.96 -11.51 31.26
C ALA A 54 -15.97 -12.82 32.09
N GLU A 55 -15.27 -13.86 31.63
CA GLU A 55 -15.11 -15.13 32.36
C GLU A 55 -14.49 -14.93 33.76
N ARG A 56 -13.47 -14.07 33.85
CA ARG A 56 -12.85 -13.72 35.14
C ARG A 56 -13.81 -12.98 36.06
N ALA A 57 -14.62 -12.06 35.54
CA ALA A 57 -15.62 -11.34 36.31
C ALA A 57 -16.74 -12.27 36.81
N GLU A 58 -17.18 -13.22 35.98
CA GLU A 58 -18.14 -14.26 36.37
C GLU A 58 -17.59 -15.16 37.47
N LEU A 59 -16.35 -15.63 37.33
CA LEU A 59 -15.70 -16.44 38.35
C LEU A 59 -15.53 -15.68 39.68
N ALA A 60 -15.18 -14.39 39.62
CA ALA A 60 -15.09 -13.54 40.81
C ALA A 60 -16.45 -13.38 41.51
N ARG A 61 -17.53 -13.17 40.74
CA ARG A 61 -18.90 -13.13 41.28
C ARG A 61 -19.30 -14.45 41.94
N PHE A 62 -18.96 -15.58 41.33
CA PHE A 62 -19.22 -16.91 41.89
C PHE A 62 -18.48 -17.12 43.23
N ILE A 63 -17.22 -16.68 43.33
CA ILE A 63 -16.41 -16.80 44.54
C ILE A 63 -16.98 -15.95 45.70
N VAL A 64 -17.44 -14.73 45.41
CA VAL A 64 -17.92 -13.77 46.43
C VAL A 64 -19.41 -14.00 46.79
N GLY A 65 -20.20 -14.60 45.90
CA GLY A 65 -21.64 -14.81 46.06
C GLY A 65 -22.05 -16.11 46.79
N GLU A 66 -23.20 -16.69 46.39
CA GLU A 66 -23.83 -17.85 47.05
C GLU A 66 -22.96 -19.12 47.09
N GLY A 67 -21.95 -19.23 46.21
CA GLY A 67 -21.04 -20.36 46.14
C GLY A 67 -20.09 -20.51 47.34
N ALA A 68 -19.94 -19.48 48.18
CA ALA A 68 -18.94 -19.45 49.26
C ALA A 68 -19.07 -20.62 50.28
N ARG A 69 -20.29 -21.12 50.51
CA ARG A 69 -20.54 -22.27 51.43
C ARG A 69 -20.28 -23.63 50.80
N GLU A 70 -20.47 -23.78 49.48
CA GLU A 70 -20.17 -25.01 48.75
C GLU A 70 -18.74 -25.06 48.20
N LEU A 71 -18.03 -23.93 48.23
CA LEU A 71 -16.72 -23.75 47.62
C LEU A 71 -15.63 -24.61 48.27
N ALA A 72 -15.73 -24.97 49.55
CA ALA A 72 -14.70 -25.73 50.27
C ALA A 72 -14.26 -27.02 49.54
N ARG A 73 -15.19 -27.74 48.90
CA ARG A 73 -14.89 -28.97 48.13
C ARG A 73 -14.32 -28.69 46.73
N PHE A 74 -14.50 -27.48 46.21
CA PHE A 74 -14.10 -27.06 44.86
C PHE A 74 -13.02 -25.97 44.84
N VAL A 75 -12.46 -25.58 45.99
CA VAL A 75 -11.42 -24.55 46.05
C VAL A 75 -10.24 -24.87 45.11
N PRO A 76 -9.69 -26.11 45.08
CA PRO A 76 -8.55 -26.40 44.21
C PRO A 76 -8.88 -26.21 42.73
N SER A 77 -10.04 -26.69 42.27
CA SER A 77 -10.46 -26.56 40.87
C SER A 77 -10.80 -25.12 40.50
N THR A 78 -11.41 -24.36 41.42
CA THR A 78 -11.75 -22.94 41.22
C THR A 78 -10.50 -22.07 41.13
N MET A 79 -9.51 -22.33 41.99
CA MET A 79 -8.22 -21.63 41.95
C MET A 79 -7.42 -22.00 40.70
N ALA A 80 -7.43 -23.28 40.28
CA ALA A 80 -6.82 -23.70 39.03
C ALA A 80 -7.47 -23.01 37.81
N ARG A 81 -8.81 -22.94 37.76
CA ARG A 81 -9.54 -22.20 36.70
C ARG A 81 -9.17 -20.71 36.71
N ARG A 82 -9.09 -20.08 37.89
CA ARG A 82 -8.67 -18.68 38.02
C ARG A 82 -7.26 -18.45 37.46
N ALA A 83 -6.30 -19.29 37.85
CA ALA A 83 -4.92 -19.19 37.38
C ALA A 83 -4.85 -19.35 35.85
N HIS A 84 -5.57 -20.33 35.30
CA HIS A 84 -5.66 -20.53 33.86
C HIS A 84 -6.23 -19.32 33.12
N LEU A 85 -7.33 -18.73 33.60
CA LEU A 85 -7.92 -17.54 32.99
C LEU A 85 -7.01 -16.31 33.05
N VAL A 86 -6.24 -16.15 34.13
CA VAL A 86 -5.24 -15.08 34.24
C VAL A 86 -4.13 -15.30 33.22
N GLU A 87 -3.59 -16.51 33.14
CA GLU A 87 -2.52 -16.85 32.20
C GLU A 87 -2.96 -16.65 30.74
N GLN A 88 -4.15 -17.10 30.35
CA GLN A 88 -4.66 -16.90 28.99
C GLN A 88 -4.86 -15.41 28.68
N HIS A 89 -5.37 -14.65 29.64
CA HIS A 89 -5.56 -13.21 29.49
C HIS A 89 -4.22 -12.48 29.31
N GLU A 90 -3.20 -12.81 30.11
CA GLU A 90 -1.86 -12.23 30.00
C GLU A 90 -1.20 -12.57 28.65
N ARG A 91 -1.27 -13.83 28.23
CA ARG A 91 -0.78 -14.25 26.90
C ARG A 91 -1.47 -13.50 25.75
N ASP A 92 -2.78 -13.30 25.84
CA ASP A 92 -3.52 -12.55 24.82
C ASP A 92 -3.20 -11.05 24.86
N LEU A 93 -2.92 -10.46 26.02
CA LEU A 93 -2.45 -9.08 26.13
C LEU A 93 -1.07 -8.89 25.47
N ASP A 94 -0.14 -9.82 25.71
CA ASP A 94 1.17 -9.79 25.05
C ASP A 94 1.04 -9.94 23.55
N ALA A 95 0.25 -10.92 23.09
CA ALA A 95 0.01 -11.13 21.67
C ALA A 95 -0.69 -9.94 21.00
N ARG A 96 -1.53 -9.19 21.73
CA ARG A 96 -2.13 -7.94 21.25
C ARG A 96 -1.08 -6.87 20.96
N LEU A 97 -0.02 -6.78 21.77
CA LEU A 97 1.07 -5.83 21.51
C LEU A 97 1.80 -6.18 20.22
N ASP A 98 1.99 -7.47 19.94
CA ASP A 98 2.58 -7.92 18.68
C ASP A 98 1.65 -7.70 17.48
N ASP A 99 0.35 -7.97 17.63
CA ASP A 99 -0.67 -7.67 16.61
C ASP A 99 -0.70 -6.16 16.30
N GLN A 100 -0.56 -5.29 17.31
CA GLN A 100 -0.47 -3.83 17.14
C GLN A 100 0.81 -3.42 16.39
N ARG A 101 1.97 -3.98 16.75
CA ARG A 101 3.24 -3.73 16.03
C ARG A 101 3.15 -4.17 14.57
N ALA A 102 2.50 -5.30 14.30
CA ALA A 102 2.27 -5.79 12.95
C ALA A 102 1.40 -4.82 12.14
N LEU A 103 0.34 -4.27 12.74
CA LEU A 103 -0.50 -3.25 12.11
C LEU A 103 0.29 -1.97 11.80
N ASP A 104 1.10 -1.49 12.74
CA ASP A 104 1.92 -0.30 12.54
C ASP A 104 2.93 -0.51 11.40
N GLN A 105 3.55 -1.69 11.33
CA GLN A 105 4.44 -2.07 10.23
C GLN A 105 3.70 -2.15 8.88
N ALA A 106 2.49 -2.73 8.85
CA ALA A 106 1.68 -2.80 7.63
C ALA A 106 1.31 -1.40 7.12
N ARG A 107 0.96 -0.48 8.02
CA ARG A 107 0.69 0.93 7.69
C ARG A 107 1.91 1.64 7.15
N ALA A 108 3.09 1.41 7.74
CA ALA A 108 4.35 1.95 7.23
C ALA A 108 4.66 1.42 5.82
N ASN A 109 4.44 0.11 5.57
CA ASN A 109 4.62 -0.49 4.25
C ASN A 109 3.66 0.11 3.20
N LEU A 110 2.39 0.32 3.56
CA LEU A 110 1.42 0.97 2.69
C LEU A 110 1.84 2.40 2.33
N ALA A 111 2.29 3.19 3.31
CA ALA A 111 2.78 4.54 3.07
C ALA A 111 4.00 4.54 2.12
N ALA A 112 4.95 3.62 2.33
CA ALA A 112 6.10 3.45 1.45
C ALA A 112 5.68 3.05 0.02
N ALA A 113 4.72 2.13 -0.12
CA ALA A 113 4.18 1.72 -1.42
C ALA A 113 3.48 2.88 -2.14
N GLN A 114 2.70 3.68 -1.43
CA GLN A 114 2.05 4.88 -1.97
C GLN A 114 3.07 5.92 -2.44
N ALA A 115 4.11 6.17 -1.65
CA ALA A 115 5.20 7.07 -2.04
C ALA A 115 5.92 6.57 -3.29
N ARG A 116 6.20 5.26 -3.38
CA ARG A 116 6.78 4.64 -4.58
C ARG A 116 5.87 4.79 -5.80
N ARG A 117 4.56 4.56 -5.65
CA ARG A 117 3.58 4.75 -6.72
C ARG A 117 3.54 6.19 -7.22
N ALA A 118 3.59 7.17 -6.32
CA ALA A 118 3.64 8.58 -6.69
C ALA A 118 4.91 8.90 -7.52
N ARG A 119 6.08 8.38 -7.10
CA ARG A 119 7.33 8.55 -7.85
C ARG A 119 7.29 7.90 -9.23
N GLU A 120 6.77 6.68 -9.36
CA GLU A 120 6.67 6.02 -10.67
C GLU A 120 5.67 6.72 -11.61
N ARG A 121 4.56 7.25 -11.08
CA ARG A 121 3.64 8.09 -11.87
C ARG A 121 4.30 9.38 -12.36
N ALA A 122 5.00 10.09 -11.48
CA ALA A 122 5.72 11.31 -11.87
C ALA A 122 6.72 11.05 -13.00
N ARG A 123 7.47 9.94 -12.93
CA ARG A 123 8.42 9.53 -13.99
C ARG A 123 7.72 9.13 -15.29
N GLU A 124 6.56 8.49 -15.20
CA GLU A 124 5.74 8.17 -16.38
C GLU A 124 5.25 9.46 -17.06
N ASP A 125 4.72 10.41 -16.29
CA ASP A 125 4.20 11.67 -16.80
C ASP A 125 5.30 12.56 -17.40
N GLU A 126 6.48 12.60 -16.77
CA GLU A 126 7.68 13.23 -17.33
C GLU A 126 8.03 12.63 -18.69
N THR A 127 8.06 11.31 -18.81
CA THR A 127 8.36 10.63 -20.09
C THR A 127 7.30 10.94 -21.16
N ARG A 128 6.01 11.01 -20.79
CA ARG A 128 4.93 11.43 -21.70
C ARG A 128 5.08 12.89 -22.13
N GLN A 129 5.56 13.77 -21.25
CA GLN A 129 5.82 15.16 -21.60
C GLN A 129 6.99 15.27 -22.58
N MET A 130 8.09 14.55 -22.34
CA MET A 130 9.24 14.49 -23.26
C MET A 130 8.82 13.99 -24.66
N LEU A 131 8.00 12.94 -24.74
CA LEU A 131 7.45 12.44 -26.01
C LEU A 131 6.64 13.50 -26.76
N ARG A 132 5.76 14.22 -26.04
CA ARG A 132 4.95 15.30 -26.63
C ARG A 132 5.83 16.44 -27.16
N GLN A 133 6.88 16.81 -26.41
CA GLN A 133 7.85 17.84 -26.83
C GLN A 133 8.66 17.40 -28.06
N ALA A 134 9.11 16.14 -28.10
CA ALA A 134 9.84 15.59 -29.24
C ALA A 134 8.97 15.56 -30.51
N ALA A 135 7.69 15.18 -30.37
CA ALA A 135 6.72 15.19 -31.48
C ALA A 135 6.40 16.62 -31.96
N SER A 136 6.13 17.57 -31.05
CA SER A 136 5.85 18.97 -31.38
C SER A 136 7.03 19.66 -32.08
N SER A 137 8.27 19.40 -31.64
CA SER A 137 9.48 19.90 -32.30
C SER A 137 9.71 19.27 -33.69
N ALA A 138 9.21 18.08 -33.95
CA ALA A 138 9.26 17.47 -35.29
C ALA A 138 8.26 18.15 -36.25
N VAL A 139 7.04 18.42 -35.78
CA VAL A 139 5.99 19.11 -36.55
C VAL A 139 6.42 20.53 -36.94
N LEU A 140 6.90 21.34 -36.00
CA LEU A 140 7.34 22.72 -36.28
C LEU A 140 8.48 22.79 -37.33
N ARG A 141 9.37 21.79 -37.36
CA ARG A 141 10.43 21.73 -38.38
C ARG A 141 9.91 21.33 -39.75
N HIS A 142 8.92 20.45 -39.82
CA HIS A 142 8.26 20.10 -41.07
C HIS A 142 7.54 21.32 -41.67
N GLU A 143 6.78 22.04 -40.85
CA GLU A 143 6.08 23.26 -41.25
C GLU A 143 7.06 24.35 -41.74
N MET A 144 8.21 24.52 -41.08
CA MET A 144 9.24 25.47 -41.53
C MET A 144 9.93 25.06 -42.83
N VAL A 145 10.16 23.76 -43.07
CA VAL A 145 10.75 23.26 -44.32
C VAL A 145 9.76 23.41 -45.48
N ASP A 146 8.49 23.06 -45.27
CA ASP A 146 7.42 23.25 -46.26
C ASP A 146 7.22 24.74 -46.59
N ALA A 147 7.34 25.64 -45.60
CA ALA A 147 7.29 27.07 -45.82
C ALA A 147 8.52 27.63 -46.57
N ALA A 148 9.68 26.98 -46.46
CA ALA A 148 10.91 27.38 -47.15
C ALA A 148 11.00 26.84 -48.60
N GLU A 149 10.37 25.71 -48.91
CA GLU A 149 10.34 25.11 -50.26
C GLU A 149 9.82 26.03 -51.38
N PRO A 150 8.75 26.84 -51.20
CA PRO A 150 8.32 27.78 -52.24
C PRO A 150 9.31 28.94 -52.45
N ALA A 151 9.99 29.43 -51.40
CA ALA A 151 10.96 30.52 -51.52
C ALA A 151 12.21 30.13 -52.33
N ILE A 152 12.67 28.88 -52.17
CA ILE A 152 13.82 28.34 -52.91
C ILE A 152 13.47 28.10 -54.39
N ARG A 153 12.21 27.72 -54.68
CA ARG A 153 11.76 27.49 -56.06
C ARG A 153 11.62 28.79 -56.85
N VAL A 154 11.23 29.91 -56.22
CA VAL A 154 11.15 31.24 -56.88
C VAL A 154 12.55 31.80 -57.20
N GLY A 155 13.55 31.57 -56.35
CA GLY A 155 14.93 32.02 -56.60
C GLY A 155 15.64 31.31 -57.77
N ARG A 156 15.19 30.12 -58.17
CA ARG A 156 15.77 29.35 -59.29
C ARG A 156 15.24 29.75 -60.67
N VAL A 157 14.08 30.40 -60.76
CA VAL A 157 13.47 30.80 -62.05
C VAL A 157 13.97 32.18 -62.52
N ALA A 158 14.64 32.96 -61.66
CA ALA A 158 15.10 34.30 -62.00
C ALA A 158 16.42 34.36 -62.79
N TRP A 159 17.01 33.22 -63.18
CA TRP A 159 18.30 33.13 -63.88
C TRP A 159 18.31 32.07 -65.00
N SER A 160 17.21 31.91 -65.75
CA SER A 160 17.17 31.08 -66.97
C SER A 160 16.76 31.92 -68.17
#